data_AF-M3D4C4-F1
#
_entry.id   AF-M3D4C4-F1
#
_cell.length_a   1.000
_cell.length_b   1.000
_cell.length_c   1.000
_cell.angle_alpha   90.00
_cell.angle_beta   90.00
_cell.angle_gamma   90.00
#
_symmetry.space_group_name_H-M   'P 1'
#
loop_
_entity.id
_entity.type
_entity.pdbx_description
1 polymer ?
#
loop_
_entity_poly.entity_id
_entity_poly.type
_entity_poly.pdbx_seq_one_letter_code
_entity_poly.pdbx_strand_id
1 'polypeptide(L)'
;MQYSTMLLSAFAATACLAAPARRQDDGASIDVRLSNQAIELGSGTSFEEDQLPQTKPPTGSSGPFDTVVLALGPDVENADLRCQLLDANHDAIAIVRNGVTQITFADGGNQAPWTFLDGATEVSSIVCDPDFSIEDVAAAVLDLDVRVQLSDGNLARQQAFEEAGLVREEQDSPDDESLFNTVSLILGVDVVNQDLRCQILDVERNPIEVLRAGNLDTTFANGDPWTFDDVAVSTIICDPEFEKAA
;
A
#
# COMPACT_ATOMS: atom_id res chain seq x y z
N MET A 1 -98.95 19.41 -6.25
CA MET A 1 -98.29 18.10 -6.06
C MET A 1 -96.91 18.24 -6.70
N GLN A 2 -95.84 18.43 -5.91
CA GLN A 2 -94.94 17.36 -5.40
C GLN A 2 -94.54 16.38 -6.54
N TYR A 3 -93.28 16.11 -6.87
CA TYR A 3 -92.14 15.80 -6.00
C TYR A 3 -90.78 16.04 -6.69
N SER A 4 -89.80 16.36 -5.85
CA SER A 4 -88.35 16.31 -6.09
C SER A 4 -87.85 14.89 -6.40
N THR A 5 -86.73 14.78 -7.11
CA THR A 5 -85.68 13.78 -6.81
C THR A 5 -84.38 14.17 -7.52
N MET A 6 -83.39 14.56 -6.72
CA MET A 6 -81.98 14.60 -7.11
C MET A 6 -81.42 13.19 -7.02
N LEU A 7 -80.62 12.76 -8.00
CA LEU A 7 -79.79 11.57 -7.88
C LEU A 7 -78.32 11.98 -8.04
N LEU A 8 -77.62 11.89 -6.92
CA LEU A 8 -76.20 12.15 -6.69
C LEU A 8 -75.42 10.86 -7.03
N SER A 9 -74.50 10.89 -7.99
CA SER A 9 -73.61 9.76 -8.29
C SER A 9 -72.30 9.92 -7.52
N ALA A 10 -72.06 9.02 -6.57
CA ALA A 10 -70.88 9.02 -5.71
C ALA A 10 -69.64 8.46 -6.42
N PHE A 11 -68.49 9.09 -6.13
CA PHE A 11 -67.13 8.67 -6.47
C PHE A 11 -66.77 7.31 -5.87
N ALA A 12 -66.10 6.46 -6.65
CA ALA A 12 -65.26 5.39 -6.13
C ALA A 12 -63.97 5.32 -6.96
N ALA A 13 -63.00 6.17 -6.61
CA ALA A 13 -61.61 6.01 -7.06
C ALA A 13 -60.92 5.08 -6.07
N THR A 14 -60.80 3.80 -6.42
CA THR A 14 -59.91 2.87 -5.70
C THR A 14 -58.47 3.24 -6.05
N ALA A 15 -57.87 4.11 -5.24
CA ALA A 15 -56.42 4.29 -5.22
C ALA A 15 -55.81 3.11 -4.45
N CYS A 16 -55.30 2.12 -5.18
CA CYS A 16 -54.41 1.12 -4.61
C CYS A 16 -53.09 1.82 -4.26
N LEU A 17 -52.96 2.29 -3.03
CA LEU A 17 -51.67 2.64 -2.44
C LEU A 17 -50.92 1.33 -2.19
N ALA A 18 -50.07 0.93 -3.13
CA ALA A 18 -49.00 0.00 -2.82
C ALA A 18 -48.09 0.71 -1.81
N ALA A 19 -48.20 0.33 -0.54
CA ALA A 19 -47.28 0.79 0.49
C ALA A 19 -45.87 0.36 0.04
N PRO A 20 -44.88 1.27 0.01
CA PRO A 20 -43.50 0.86 -0.21
C PRO A 20 -43.14 -0.14 0.88
N ALA A 21 -42.70 -1.33 0.48
CA ALA A 21 -42.10 -2.28 1.40
C ALA A 21 -40.99 -1.53 2.13
N ARG A 22 -41.09 -1.44 3.47
CA ARG A 22 -39.97 -0.96 4.28
C ARG A 22 -38.82 -1.90 3.97
N ARG A 23 -37.79 -1.37 3.31
CA ARG A 23 -36.48 -2.00 3.28
C ARG A 23 -36.10 -2.14 4.75
N GLN A 24 -35.96 -3.37 5.20
CA GLN A 24 -35.43 -3.66 6.51
C GLN A 24 -33.99 -3.14 6.43
N ASP A 25 -33.74 -1.98 7.03
CA ASP A 25 -32.38 -1.60 7.40
C ASP A 25 -32.01 -2.61 8.48
N ASP A 26 -31.40 -3.72 8.06
CA ASP A 26 -30.75 -4.64 8.97
C ASP A 26 -29.53 -3.87 9.48
N GLY A 27 -29.69 -3.17 10.61
CA GLY A 27 -28.66 -2.29 11.16
C GLY A 27 -27.39 -3.05 11.59
N ALA A 28 -27.41 -4.38 11.61
CA ALA A 28 -26.26 -5.25 11.82
C ALA A 28 -25.60 -5.69 10.49
N SER A 29 -25.50 -4.79 9.50
CA SER A 29 -24.86 -5.09 8.22
C SER A 29 -23.34 -4.91 8.29
N ILE A 30 -22.58 -5.92 7.86
CA ILE A 30 -21.12 -5.82 7.67
C ILE A 30 -20.85 -5.85 6.17
N ASP A 31 -20.38 -4.75 5.60
CA ASP A 31 -20.13 -4.62 4.16
C ASP A 31 -18.66 -4.27 3.87
N VAL A 32 -18.01 -5.09 3.04
CA VAL A 32 -16.70 -4.77 2.46
C VAL A 32 -16.88 -4.29 1.03
N ARG A 33 -16.41 -3.09 0.72
CA ARG A 33 -16.49 -2.46 -0.59
C ARG A 33 -15.10 -2.25 -1.17
N LEU A 34 -14.87 -2.81 -2.34
CA LEU A 34 -13.66 -2.66 -3.14
C LEU A 34 -13.95 -1.74 -4.32
N SER A 35 -13.02 -0.83 -4.65
CA SER A 35 -13.23 0.06 -5.80
C SER A 35 -11.94 0.43 -6.54
N ASN A 36 -12.07 0.61 -7.85
CA ASN A 36 -11.09 1.22 -8.74
C ASN A 36 -11.79 2.28 -9.57
N GLN A 37 -11.53 3.56 -9.26
CA GLN A 37 -12.19 4.66 -9.93
C GLN A 37 -11.65 4.90 -11.35
N ALA A 38 -10.41 4.51 -11.63
CA ALA A 38 -9.81 4.70 -12.94
C ALA A 38 -10.49 3.85 -14.04
N ILE A 39 -11.07 2.71 -13.67
CA ILE A 39 -11.78 1.80 -14.57
C ILE A 39 -13.27 1.60 -14.22
N GLU A 40 -13.82 2.45 -13.35
CA GLU A 40 -15.21 2.38 -12.88
C GLU A 40 -15.61 0.99 -12.33
N LEU A 41 -14.65 0.28 -11.73
CA LEU A 41 -14.86 -1.06 -11.19
C LEU A 41 -15.19 -0.97 -9.69
N GLY A 42 -16.18 -1.73 -9.26
CA GLY A 42 -16.55 -1.83 -7.85
C GLY A 42 -17.08 -3.22 -7.51
N SER A 43 -16.87 -3.62 -6.26
CA SER A 43 -17.37 -4.87 -5.69
C SER A 43 -17.83 -4.63 -4.25
N GLY A 44 -18.92 -5.26 -3.86
CA GLY A 44 -19.49 -5.16 -2.51
C GLY A 44 -19.83 -6.54 -2.00
N THR A 45 -19.29 -6.91 -0.85
CA THR A 45 -19.45 -8.24 -0.25
C THR A 45 -19.97 -8.07 1.17
N SER A 46 -21.10 -8.71 1.46
CA SER A 46 -21.75 -8.63 2.77
C SER A 46 -21.45 -9.85 3.64
N PHE A 47 -21.30 -9.60 4.93
CA PHE A 47 -21.03 -10.60 5.97
C PHE A 47 -22.13 -10.58 7.03
N GLU A 48 -22.27 -11.70 7.72
CA GLU A 48 -23.29 -11.90 8.76
C GLU A 48 -22.57 -11.98 10.11
N GLU A 49 -22.91 -11.09 11.04
CA GLU A 49 -22.21 -11.00 12.33
C GLU A 49 -22.31 -12.30 13.15
N ASP A 50 -23.44 -13.01 13.06
CA ASP A 50 -23.72 -14.25 13.79
C ASP A 50 -22.98 -15.49 13.26
N GLN A 51 -22.28 -15.37 12.13
CA GLN A 51 -21.50 -16.47 11.54
C GLN A 51 -20.00 -16.17 11.41
N LEU A 52 -19.50 -15.13 12.08
CA LEU A 52 -18.06 -14.86 12.09
C LEU A 52 -17.28 -15.98 12.83
N PRO A 53 -16.06 -16.33 12.37
CA PRO A 53 -15.35 -15.77 11.22
C PRO A 53 -15.88 -16.28 9.86
N GLN A 54 -15.81 -15.42 8.84
CA GLN A 54 -16.28 -15.72 7.49
C GLN A 54 -15.25 -15.38 6.42
N THR A 55 -15.14 -16.24 5.42
CA THR A 55 -14.35 -16.00 4.20
C THR A 55 -15.27 -15.98 2.99
N LYS A 56 -15.25 -14.88 2.22
CA LYS A 56 -16.05 -14.72 1.00
C LYS A 56 -15.22 -14.12 -0.13
N PRO A 57 -15.41 -14.55 -1.39
CA PRO A 57 -14.82 -13.86 -2.52
C PRO A 57 -15.51 -12.51 -2.78
N PRO A 58 -14.82 -11.54 -3.41
CA PRO A 58 -15.46 -10.34 -3.93
C PRO A 58 -16.64 -10.65 -4.86
N THR A 59 -17.75 -9.93 -4.70
CA THR A 59 -18.93 -10.12 -5.54
C THR A 59 -18.79 -9.41 -6.89
N GLY A 60 -18.88 -10.15 -7.99
CA GLY A 60 -18.97 -9.61 -9.35
C GLY A 60 -17.64 -9.45 -10.09
N SER A 61 -16.56 -9.12 -9.40
CA SER A 61 -15.20 -9.07 -9.98
C SER A 61 -14.15 -9.27 -8.90
N SER A 62 -13.03 -9.90 -9.26
CA SER A 62 -11.83 -10.04 -8.42
C SER A 62 -10.86 -8.86 -8.55
N GLY A 63 -11.13 -7.85 -9.40
CA GLY A 63 -10.31 -6.65 -9.52
C GLY A 63 -9.73 -6.44 -10.91
N PRO A 64 -8.67 -5.62 -11.05
CA PRO A 64 -7.88 -5.02 -9.97
C PRO A 64 -8.58 -3.85 -9.25
N PHE A 65 -8.40 -3.73 -7.94
CA PHE A 65 -8.98 -2.68 -7.08
C PHE A 65 -7.90 -1.76 -6.50
N ASP A 66 -8.21 -0.47 -6.31
CA ASP A 66 -7.26 0.52 -5.76
C ASP A 66 -7.54 0.85 -4.29
N THR A 67 -8.77 0.58 -3.83
CA THR A 67 -9.21 0.92 -2.48
C THR A 67 -10.13 -0.14 -1.89
N VAL A 68 -10.16 -0.19 -0.55
CA VAL A 68 -11.10 -0.98 0.24
C VAL A 68 -11.71 -0.16 1.37
N VAL A 69 -12.99 -0.39 1.64
CA VAL A 69 -13.75 0.18 2.76
C VAL A 69 -14.47 -0.95 3.47
N LEU A 70 -14.29 -1.06 4.79
CA LEU A 70 -15.20 -1.81 5.66
C LEU A 70 -16.22 -0.82 6.21
N ALA A 71 -17.51 -1.13 6.05
CA ALA A 71 -18.60 -0.35 6.63
C ALA A 71 -19.41 -1.26 7.55
N LEU A 72 -19.51 -0.87 8.82
CA LEU A 72 -20.31 -1.54 9.83
C LEU A 72 -21.61 -0.75 10.03
N GLY A 73 -22.71 -1.49 10.12
CA GLY A 73 -24.00 -0.93 10.47
C GLY A 73 -24.06 -0.50 11.94
N PRO A 74 -25.01 0.39 12.30
CA PRO A 74 -25.11 0.94 13.65
C PRO A 74 -25.46 -0.07 14.76
N ASP A 75 -25.99 -1.24 14.38
CA ASP A 75 -26.37 -2.30 15.31
C ASP A 75 -25.37 -3.48 15.31
N VAL A 76 -24.20 -3.33 14.68
CA VAL A 76 -23.10 -4.30 14.79
C VAL A 76 -22.54 -4.24 16.21
N GLU A 77 -22.55 -5.37 16.93
CA GLU A 77 -22.08 -5.46 18.32
C GLU A 77 -20.56 -5.28 18.40
N ASN A 78 -19.82 -5.87 17.46
CA ASN A 78 -18.36 -5.74 17.40
C ASN A 78 -17.90 -4.58 16.51
N ALA A 79 -17.89 -3.37 17.07
CA ALA A 79 -17.39 -2.18 16.37
C ALA A 79 -15.88 -2.23 16.04
N ASP A 80 -15.12 -3.11 16.71
CA ASP A 80 -13.69 -3.31 16.48
C ASP A 80 -13.42 -4.45 15.48
N LEU A 81 -14.45 -4.95 14.78
CA LEU A 81 -14.32 -6.01 13.78
C LEU A 81 -13.29 -5.63 12.70
N ARG A 82 -12.43 -6.60 12.40
CA ARG A 82 -11.40 -6.47 11.36
C ARG A 82 -11.62 -7.50 10.26
N CYS A 83 -11.20 -7.10 9.06
CA CYS A 83 -11.13 -7.97 7.91
C CYS A 83 -9.73 -7.95 7.29
N GLN A 84 -9.41 -8.96 6.52
CA GLN A 84 -8.17 -9.15 5.77
C GLN A 84 -8.50 -9.51 4.33
N LEU A 85 -7.70 -9.02 3.40
CA LEU A 85 -7.80 -9.37 1.98
C LEU A 85 -6.70 -10.35 1.62
N LEU A 86 -7.03 -11.37 0.84
CA LEU A 86 -6.08 -12.36 0.34
C LEU A 86 -6.02 -12.36 -1.19
N ASP A 87 -4.82 -12.55 -1.72
CA ASP A 87 -4.57 -12.68 -3.16
C ASP A 87 -4.88 -14.10 -3.69
N ALA A 88 -4.58 -14.36 -4.96
CA ALA A 88 -4.78 -15.68 -5.58
C ALA A 88 -3.92 -16.81 -4.96
N ASN A 89 -2.81 -16.45 -4.30
CA ASN A 89 -1.92 -17.37 -3.61
C ASN A 89 -2.33 -17.61 -2.14
N HIS A 90 -3.34 -16.89 -1.65
CA HIS A 90 -3.78 -16.83 -0.25
C HIS A 90 -2.83 -16.04 0.66
N ASP A 91 -1.99 -15.17 0.08
CA ASP A 91 -1.15 -14.25 0.82
C ASP A 91 -1.94 -12.99 1.20
N ALA A 92 -1.65 -12.45 2.38
CA ALA A 92 -2.33 -11.26 2.89
C ALA A 92 -1.89 -10.00 2.13
N ILE A 93 -2.86 -9.21 1.69
CA ILE A 93 -2.60 -8.00 0.92
C ILE A 93 -2.41 -6.81 1.86
N ALA A 94 -1.29 -6.11 1.71
CA ALA A 94 -0.99 -4.91 2.47
C ALA A 94 -1.80 -3.70 1.98
N ILE A 95 -2.29 -2.93 2.94
CA ILE A 95 -3.11 -1.73 2.71
C ILE A 95 -2.61 -0.60 3.60
N VAL A 96 -2.76 0.63 3.13
CA VAL A 96 -2.30 1.84 3.81
C VAL A 96 -3.44 2.83 4.00
N ARG A 97 -3.47 3.46 5.18
CA ARG A 97 -4.38 4.58 5.49
C ARG A 97 -3.68 5.54 6.45
N ASN A 98 -3.65 6.82 6.10
CA ASN A 98 -2.95 7.86 6.88
C ASN A 98 -1.47 7.53 7.14
N GLY A 99 -0.78 6.87 6.20
CA GLY A 99 0.63 6.48 6.31
C GLY A 99 0.90 5.25 7.18
N VAL A 100 -0.15 4.61 7.73
CA VAL A 100 -0.01 3.35 8.49
C VAL A 100 -0.35 2.17 7.59
N THR A 101 0.57 1.23 7.47
CA THR A 101 0.41 0.00 6.68
C THR A 101 -0.04 -1.15 7.56
N GLN A 102 -1.08 -1.87 7.15
CA GLN A 102 -1.66 -3.01 7.86
C GLN A 102 -2.05 -4.12 6.87
N ILE A 103 -2.20 -5.35 7.38
CA ILE A 103 -2.80 -6.46 6.63
C ILE A 103 -4.23 -6.78 7.09
N THR A 104 -4.65 -6.19 8.20
CA THR A 104 -6.04 -6.19 8.65
C THR A 104 -6.57 -4.76 8.67
N PHE A 105 -7.83 -4.57 8.30
CA PHE A 105 -8.52 -3.28 8.34
C PHE A 105 -9.81 -3.36 9.14
N ALA A 106 -10.05 -2.32 9.92
CA ALA A 106 -11.32 -2.08 10.59
C ALA A 106 -12.13 -1.00 9.85
N ASP A 107 -13.38 -0.85 10.26
CA ASP A 107 -14.19 0.30 9.91
C ASP A 107 -13.49 1.58 10.36
N GLY A 108 -13.30 2.51 9.42
CA GLY A 108 -12.73 3.82 9.70
C GLY A 108 -13.78 4.85 10.14
N GLY A 109 -15.05 4.46 10.18
CA GLY A 109 -16.17 5.38 10.19
C GLY A 109 -16.11 6.31 8.96
N ASN A 110 -16.18 7.62 9.20
CA ASN A 110 -16.14 8.64 8.14
C ASN A 110 -14.72 8.95 7.62
N GLN A 111 -13.74 8.07 7.87
CA GLN A 111 -12.37 8.26 7.39
C GLN A 111 -12.24 7.83 5.93
N ALA A 112 -11.13 8.25 5.30
CA ALA A 112 -10.81 7.88 3.94
C ALA A 112 -10.70 6.35 3.75
N PRO A 113 -10.95 5.83 2.53
CA PRO A 113 -10.73 4.43 2.21
C PRO A 113 -9.29 4.00 2.51
N TRP A 114 -9.10 2.71 2.77
CA TRP A 114 -7.78 2.12 2.69
C TRP A 114 -7.37 2.02 1.23
N THR A 115 -6.11 2.32 0.93
CA THR A 115 -5.51 2.14 -0.40
C THR A 115 -4.60 0.92 -0.38
N PHE A 116 -4.56 0.17 -1.47
CA PHE A 116 -3.57 -0.91 -1.61
C PHE A 116 -2.16 -0.33 -1.73
N LEU A 117 -1.20 -0.95 -1.04
CA LEU A 117 0.18 -0.45 -1.01
C LEU A 117 0.84 -0.52 -2.39
N ASP A 118 0.70 -1.66 -3.07
CA ASP A 118 1.35 -1.94 -4.36
C ASP A 118 0.55 -1.45 -5.57
N GLY A 119 -0.44 -0.57 -5.35
CA GLY A 119 -1.35 -0.08 -6.38
C GLY A 119 -2.53 -1.02 -6.65
N ALA A 120 -3.00 -1.05 -7.89
CA ALA A 120 -4.23 -1.76 -8.27
C ALA A 120 -4.04 -3.29 -8.15
N THR A 121 -4.75 -3.95 -7.22
CA THR A 121 -4.51 -5.35 -6.85
C THR A 121 -5.74 -6.23 -7.04
N GLU A 122 -5.55 -7.48 -7.47
CA GLU A 122 -6.60 -8.49 -7.52
C GLU A 122 -6.84 -9.10 -6.13
N VAL A 123 -8.11 -9.18 -5.73
CA VAL A 123 -8.54 -9.79 -4.46
C VAL A 123 -9.24 -11.11 -4.77
N SER A 124 -8.72 -12.19 -4.22
CA SER A 124 -9.31 -13.53 -4.34
C SER A 124 -10.34 -13.78 -3.25
N SER A 125 -10.02 -13.38 -2.01
CA SER A 125 -10.92 -13.58 -0.88
C SER A 125 -10.79 -12.51 0.19
N ILE A 126 -11.86 -12.36 0.96
CA ILE A 126 -12.02 -11.41 2.05
C ILE A 126 -12.37 -12.24 3.28
N VAL A 127 -11.56 -12.13 4.34
CA VAL A 127 -11.77 -12.82 5.61
C VAL A 127 -12.15 -11.78 6.65
N CYS A 128 -13.27 -11.94 7.35
CA CYS A 128 -13.62 -11.10 8.49
C CYS A 128 -13.67 -11.98 9.74
N ASP A 129 -12.91 -11.61 10.76
CA ASP A 129 -12.70 -12.41 11.97
C ASP A 129 -12.60 -11.47 13.20
N PRO A 130 -13.39 -11.70 14.26
CA PRO A 130 -13.31 -10.91 15.49
C PRO A 130 -11.99 -11.09 16.26
N ASP A 131 -11.26 -12.19 16.03
CA ASP A 131 -9.97 -12.46 16.67
C ASP A 131 -8.81 -11.74 15.96
N PHE A 132 -9.04 -11.12 14.81
CA PHE A 132 -8.03 -10.30 14.14
C PHE A 132 -7.66 -9.09 14.99
N SER A 133 -6.39 -9.03 15.34
CA SER A 133 -5.81 -7.89 16.04
C SER A 133 -5.28 -6.84 15.06
N ILE A 134 -4.81 -5.72 15.60
CA ILE A 134 -3.97 -4.80 14.83
C ILE A 134 -2.67 -5.53 14.55
N GLU A 135 -2.64 -6.25 13.43
CA GLU A 135 -1.41 -6.72 12.85
C GLU A 135 -0.91 -5.59 11.96
N ASP A 136 -0.09 -4.74 12.58
CA ASP A 136 0.89 -4.01 11.80
C ASP A 136 1.66 -5.08 11.05
N VAL A 137 1.76 -4.91 9.75
CA VAL A 137 2.74 -5.69 9.03
C VAL A 137 4.08 -5.31 9.65
N ALA A 138 4.65 -6.21 10.44
CA ALA A 138 6.09 -6.38 10.40
C ALA A 138 6.35 -6.69 8.95
N ALA A 139 6.64 -5.63 8.17
CA ALA A 139 6.62 -5.53 6.71
C ALA A 139 6.29 -6.86 6.02
N ALA A 140 5.13 -6.97 5.36
CA ALA A 140 4.99 -7.97 4.29
C ALA A 140 6.24 -7.79 3.46
N VAL A 141 7.20 -8.74 3.51
CA VAL A 141 8.64 -8.45 3.44
C VAL A 141 8.94 -7.56 2.25
N LEU A 142 8.85 -6.25 2.47
CA LEU A 142 9.08 -5.28 1.42
C LEU A 142 10.58 -5.33 1.26
N ASP A 143 11.03 -5.62 0.05
CA ASP A 143 12.44 -5.53 -0.29
C ASP A 143 12.74 -4.04 -0.44
N LEU A 144 12.82 -3.37 0.71
CA LEU A 144 13.26 -1.99 0.87
C LEU A 144 14.78 -1.90 1.11
N ASP A 145 15.49 -3.02 0.90
CA ASP A 145 16.91 -3.09 1.17
C ASP A 145 17.66 -2.15 0.24
N VAL A 146 18.29 -1.13 0.83
CA VAL A 146 19.26 -0.28 0.14
C VAL A 146 20.64 -0.69 0.61
N ARG A 147 21.45 -1.21 -0.31
CA ARG A 147 22.80 -1.69 -0.02
C ARG A 147 23.80 -1.07 -0.97
N VAL A 148 24.89 -0.55 -0.41
CA VAL A 148 26.08 -0.16 -1.18
C VAL A 148 27.14 -1.23 -1.00
N GLN A 149 27.65 -1.76 -2.11
CA GLN A 149 28.75 -2.71 -2.13
C GLN A 149 30.02 -2.04 -2.64
N LEU A 150 31.06 -2.04 -1.82
CA LEU A 150 32.43 -1.64 -2.17
C LEU A 150 33.28 -2.88 -2.45
N SER A 151 34.14 -2.83 -3.46
CA SER A 151 35.09 -3.92 -3.73
C SER A 151 36.41 -3.42 -4.31
N ASP A 152 37.48 -4.16 -4.02
CA ASP A 152 38.84 -4.02 -4.56
C ASP A 152 39.15 -5.03 -5.69
N GLY A 153 38.14 -5.80 -6.11
CA GLY A 153 38.25 -6.92 -7.06
C GLY A 153 38.51 -8.29 -6.41
N ASN A 154 38.86 -8.36 -5.13
CA ASN A 154 39.11 -9.61 -4.38
C ASN A 154 38.15 -9.78 -3.19
N LEU A 155 37.87 -8.69 -2.48
CA LEU A 155 36.98 -8.59 -1.33
C LEU A 155 35.84 -7.65 -1.67
N ALA A 156 34.64 -8.03 -1.25
CA ALA A 156 33.47 -7.17 -1.26
C ALA A 156 33.03 -6.87 0.17
N ARG A 157 32.59 -5.65 0.39
CA ARG A 157 32.02 -5.13 1.64
C ARG A 157 30.68 -4.50 1.31
N GLN A 158 29.70 -4.71 2.17
CA GLN A 158 28.35 -4.19 1.97
C GLN A 158 27.97 -3.32 3.17
N GLN A 159 27.32 -2.20 2.88
CA GLN A 159 26.75 -1.30 3.86
C GLN A 159 25.25 -1.19 3.59
N ALA A 160 24.44 -1.40 4.62
CA ALA A 160 22.99 -1.28 4.55
C ALA A 160 22.55 0.11 4.99
N PHE A 161 21.42 0.55 4.44
CA PHE A 161 20.73 1.80 4.75
C PHE A 161 19.31 1.45 5.23
N GLU A 162 18.84 2.14 6.26
CA GLU A 162 17.66 1.73 7.03
C GLU A 162 16.39 2.47 6.59
N GLU A 163 16.51 3.68 6.05
CA GLU A 163 15.38 4.52 5.66
C GLU A 163 15.03 4.40 4.17
N ALA A 164 15.51 3.34 3.51
CA ALA A 164 15.18 2.97 2.13
C ALA A 164 15.37 4.11 1.11
N GLY A 165 16.31 5.04 1.36
CA GLY A 165 16.56 6.19 0.48
C GLY A 165 15.45 7.25 0.48
N LEU A 166 14.57 7.24 1.49
CA LEU A 166 13.52 8.27 1.68
C LEU A 166 14.07 9.57 2.27
N VAL A 167 15.20 9.47 2.97
CA VAL A 167 15.90 10.61 3.57
C VAL A 167 17.39 10.51 3.27
N ARG A 168 18.10 11.62 3.50
CA ARG A 168 19.55 11.62 3.52
C ARG A 168 20.05 10.75 4.66
N GLU A 169 20.80 9.72 4.32
CA GLU A 169 21.46 8.83 5.26
C GLU A 169 22.97 8.82 5.00
N GLU A 170 23.74 8.80 6.09
CA GLU A 170 25.20 8.74 6.06
C GLU A 170 25.64 7.49 6.82
N GLN A 171 26.48 6.69 6.18
CA GLN A 171 27.03 5.46 6.74
C GLN A 171 28.55 5.54 6.68
N ASP A 172 29.20 5.26 7.81
CA ASP A 172 30.65 5.11 7.82
C ASP A 172 31.04 3.86 7.02
N SER A 173 32.19 3.94 6.36
CA SER A 173 32.76 2.78 5.68
C SER A 173 32.99 1.65 6.70
N PRO A 174 32.69 0.40 6.34
CA PRO A 174 32.96 -0.74 7.22
C PRO A 174 34.47 -0.95 7.47
N ASP A 175 35.32 -0.31 6.66
CA ASP A 175 36.78 -0.36 6.74
C ASP A 175 37.37 0.90 6.10
N ASP A 176 38.00 1.75 6.91
CA ASP A 176 38.63 3.00 6.49
C ASP A 176 40.11 2.84 6.10
N GLU A 177 40.69 1.64 6.27
CA GLU A 177 42.07 1.34 5.88
C GLU A 177 42.17 0.64 4.51
N SER A 178 41.11 -0.06 4.10
CA SER A 178 41.05 -0.75 2.82
C SER A 178 40.90 0.21 1.64
N LEU A 179 41.65 -0.06 0.56
CA LEU A 179 41.49 0.62 -0.72
C LEU A 179 40.45 -0.11 -1.56
N PHE A 180 39.51 0.64 -2.12
CA PHE A 180 38.47 0.13 -3.02
C PHE A 180 38.62 0.78 -4.39
N ASN A 181 38.11 0.12 -5.42
CA ASN A 181 38.10 0.65 -6.80
C ASN A 181 36.78 0.42 -7.53
N THR A 182 35.80 -0.23 -6.89
CA THR A 182 34.47 -0.44 -7.43
C THR A 182 33.39 -0.21 -6.40
N VAL A 183 32.27 0.37 -6.84
CA VAL A 183 31.08 0.59 -6.01
C VAL A 183 29.83 0.21 -6.78
N SER A 184 28.88 -0.45 -6.11
CA SER A 184 27.56 -0.78 -6.66
C SER A 184 26.49 -0.39 -5.67
N LEU A 185 25.42 0.25 -6.16
CA LEU A 185 24.19 0.44 -5.40
C LEU A 185 23.22 -0.68 -5.78
N ILE A 186 22.66 -1.35 -4.78
CA ILE A 186 21.66 -2.40 -4.92
C ILE A 186 20.42 -1.90 -4.20
N LEU A 187 19.34 -1.72 -4.94
CA LEU A 187 18.03 -1.35 -4.40
C LEU A 187 17.12 -2.57 -4.44
N GLY A 188 16.39 -2.79 -3.36
CA GLY A 188 15.30 -3.72 -3.34
C GLY A 188 14.14 -3.26 -4.25
N VAL A 189 13.31 -4.22 -4.65
CA VAL A 189 12.27 -3.99 -5.66
C VAL A 189 11.18 -3.02 -5.22
N ASP A 190 11.00 -2.85 -3.90
CA ASP A 190 9.93 -2.03 -3.32
C ASP A 190 10.42 -0.63 -2.93
N VAL A 191 11.68 -0.29 -3.20
CA VAL A 191 12.22 1.06 -2.98
C VAL A 191 11.52 2.04 -3.93
N VAL A 192 10.80 3.02 -3.37
CA VAL A 192 10.00 4.00 -4.11
C VAL A 192 10.85 4.85 -5.06
N ASN A 193 12.05 5.23 -4.64
CA ASN A 193 13.00 5.99 -5.44
C ASN A 193 14.01 5.08 -6.13
N GLN A 194 13.62 4.46 -7.24
CA GLN A 194 14.54 3.64 -8.05
C GLN A 194 15.66 4.46 -8.72
N ASP A 195 15.55 5.79 -8.72
CA ASP A 195 16.57 6.72 -9.20
C ASP A 195 17.47 7.24 -8.06
N LEU A 196 17.41 6.64 -6.86
CA LEU A 196 18.25 7.01 -5.73
C LEU A 196 19.73 7.04 -6.14
N ARG A 197 20.40 8.12 -5.73
CA ARG A 197 21.84 8.28 -5.93
C ARG A 197 22.55 8.35 -4.60
N CYS A 198 23.77 7.82 -4.60
CA CYS A 198 24.66 7.86 -3.47
C CYS A 198 26.01 8.47 -3.87
N GLN A 199 26.75 8.94 -2.89
CA GLN A 199 28.08 9.52 -3.00
C GLN A 199 29.00 8.82 -2.02
N ILE A 200 30.23 8.57 -2.44
CA ILE A 200 31.30 8.08 -1.56
C ILE A 200 32.31 9.21 -1.32
N LEU A 201 32.76 9.32 -0.08
CA LEU A 201 33.75 10.30 0.36
C LEU A 201 35.06 9.62 0.75
N ASP A 202 36.18 10.28 0.48
CA ASP A 202 37.51 9.87 0.95
C ASP A 202 37.72 10.18 2.45
N VAL A 203 38.86 9.79 3.01
CA VAL A 203 39.23 10.07 4.42
C VAL A 203 39.34 11.56 4.77
N GLU A 204 39.44 12.44 3.78
CA GLU A 204 39.44 13.90 3.93
C GLU A 204 38.04 14.51 3.74
N ARG A 205 37.02 13.67 3.52
CA ARG A 205 35.63 14.02 3.20
C ARG A 205 35.41 14.70 1.86
N ASN A 206 36.32 14.50 0.91
CA ASN A 206 36.09 14.93 -0.47
C ASN A 206 35.29 13.87 -1.24
N PRO A 207 34.36 14.28 -2.12
CA PRO A 207 33.70 13.36 -3.04
C PRO A 207 34.69 12.65 -3.95
N ILE A 208 34.54 11.33 -4.07
CA ILE A 208 35.32 10.52 -5.02
C ILE A 208 34.59 10.51 -6.37
N GLU A 209 35.33 10.74 -7.45
CA GLU A 209 34.79 10.64 -8.81
C GLU A 209 34.68 9.17 -9.23
N VAL A 210 33.51 8.80 -9.74
CA VAL A 210 33.15 7.46 -10.18
C VAL A 210 32.84 7.45 -11.67
N LEU A 211 33.24 6.38 -12.36
CA LEU A 211 33.13 6.21 -13.79
C LEU A 211 32.25 4.98 -14.12
N ARG A 212 31.25 5.16 -14.99
CA ARG A 212 30.48 4.05 -15.57
C ARG A 212 30.15 4.32 -17.03
N ALA A 213 30.53 3.39 -17.91
CA ALA A 213 30.31 3.47 -19.36
C ALA A 213 30.74 4.81 -19.98
N GLY A 214 31.86 5.38 -19.52
CA GLY A 214 32.38 6.67 -19.99
C GLY A 214 31.75 7.92 -19.35
N ASN A 215 30.79 7.76 -18.43
CA ASN A 215 30.23 8.87 -17.64
C ASN A 215 30.99 9.00 -16.33
N LEU A 216 31.68 10.13 -16.14
CA LEU A 216 32.32 10.52 -14.89
C LEU A 216 31.32 11.35 -14.05
N ASP A 217 31.17 11.02 -12.78
CA ASP A 217 30.21 11.66 -11.86
C ASP A 217 30.79 11.61 -10.43
N THR A 218 30.26 12.40 -9.50
CA THR A 218 30.56 12.31 -8.06
C THR A 218 29.48 11.57 -7.29
N THR A 219 28.44 11.12 -7.99
CA THR A 219 27.35 10.32 -7.46
C THR A 219 27.09 9.11 -8.36
N PHE A 220 26.62 8.01 -7.79
CA PHE A 220 26.32 6.76 -8.48
C PHE A 220 24.89 6.32 -8.20
N ALA A 221 24.30 5.59 -9.14
CA ALA A 221 22.95 5.04 -9.04
C ALA A 221 22.98 3.52 -9.26
N ASN A 222 21.83 2.87 -9.02
CA ASN A 222 21.61 1.44 -9.20
C ASN A 222 22.00 0.96 -10.62
N GLY A 223 22.30 -0.33 -10.75
CA GLY A 223 22.69 -1.01 -11.99
C GLY A 223 24.13 -1.53 -11.97
N ASP A 224 24.78 -1.53 -13.14
CA ASP A 224 26.15 -2.04 -13.26
C ASP A 224 27.14 -1.28 -12.34
N PRO A 225 28.19 -1.97 -11.84
CA PRO A 225 29.19 -1.36 -10.98
C PRO A 225 29.85 -0.12 -11.59
N TRP A 226 30.11 0.86 -10.74
CA TRP A 226 30.93 2.03 -11.03
C TRP A 226 32.37 1.77 -10.61
N THR A 227 33.33 2.32 -11.35
CA THR A 227 34.77 2.18 -11.08
C THR A 227 35.37 3.52 -10.68
N PHE A 228 36.36 3.52 -9.80
CA PHE A 228 37.12 4.71 -9.40
C PHE A 228 38.57 4.34 -9.08
N ASP A 229 39.43 5.33 -8.88
CA ASP A 229 40.83 5.12 -8.52
C ASP A 229 40.96 4.41 -7.16
N ASP A 230 41.99 3.58 -6.97
CA ASP A 230 42.21 2.87 -5.70
C ASP A 230 42.36 3.87 -4.53
N VAL A 231 41.31 4.01 -3.71
CA VAL A 231 41.24 4.99 -2.61
C VAL A 231 40.50 4.42 -1.40
N ALA A 232 40.87 4.90 -0.21
CA ALA A 232 40.15 4.59 1.01
C ALA A 232 38.85 5.38 1.09
N VAL A 233 37.74 4.67 1.26
CA VAL A 233 36.40 5.25 1.43
C VAL A 233 36.15 5.43 2.92
N SER A 234 35.73 6.62 3.34
CA SER A 234 35.43 6.91 4.75
C SER A 234 33.93 6.92 5.04
N THR A 235 33.13 7.47 4.13
CA THR A 235 31.70 7.68 4.33
C THR A 235 30.96 7.48 3.02
N ILE A 236 29.77 6.88 3.11
CA ILE A 236 28.83 6.67 2.02
C ILE A 236 27.56 7.45 2.37
N ILE A 237 27.09 8.26 1.45
CA ILE A 237 25.92 9.12 1.64
C ILE A 237 24.90 8.77 0.56
N CYS A 238 23.70 8.36 0.94
CA CYS A 238 22.59 8.20 0.01
C CYS A 238 21.57 9.30 0.30
N ASP A 239 21.20 10.05 -0.73
CA ASP A 239 20.33 11.23 -0.58
C ASP A 239 19.36 11.30 -1.77
N PRO A 240 18.04 11.35 -1.53
CA PRO A 240 17.06 11.48 -2.61
C PRO A 240 17.18 12.80 -3.39
N GLU A 241 17.85 13.83 -2.84
CA GLU A 241 18.09 15.11 -3.53
C GLU A 241 19.33 15.08 -4.43
N PHE A 242 20.12 14.01 -4.44
CA PHE A 242 21.29 13.92 -5.31
C PHE A 242 20.90 13.75 -6.79
N GLU A 243 21.27 14.74 -7.59
CA GLU A 243 21.08 14.74 -9.04
C GLU A 243 22.36 14.35 -9.78
N LYS A 244 22.25 14.16 -11.10
CA LYS A 244 23.41 13.98 -11.96
C LYS A 244 24.26 15.24 -12.03
N ALA A 245 25.55 15.10 -11.70
CA ALA A 245 26.51 16.15 -11.94
C ALA A 245 26.48 16.51 -13.44
N ALA A 246 26.20 17.78 -13.71
CA ALA A 246 25.95 18.30 -15.06
C ALA A 246 27.22 18.36 -15.92
#